data_AF-A0A7S3HR98-F1
#
_entry.id   AF-A0A7S3HR98-F1
#
_cell.length_a   1.000
_cell.length_b   1.000
_cell.length_c   1.000
_cell.angle_alpha   90.00
_cell.angle_beta   90.00
_cell.angle_gamma   90.00
#
_symmetry.space_group_name_H-M   'P 1'
#
loop_
_entity.id
_entity.type
_entity.pdbx_description
1 polymer ?
#
loop_
_entity_poly.entity_id
_entity_poly.type
_entity_poly.pdbx_seq_one_letter_code
_entity_poly.pdbx_strand_id
1 'polypeptide(L)'
;LEFAASAKAGSLPSGLDAPLAEELEAIIREVARTGATNGYSWDALRRLLAHKMELVLGDFWRDVPDLQLQEGESFERSAVEPLTRSLLELRRDGAPFTVQRMCELLAEPRGVYKSTRKYLYALQRAVLVTSTE
;
A
#
# COMPACT_ATOMS: atom_id res chain seq x y z
N LEU A 1 -44.60 17.35 -20.61
CA LEU A 1 -44.56 17.01 -19.17
C LEU A 1 -43.13 16.64 -18.86
N GLU A 2 -42.42 17.64 -18.33
CA GLU A 2 -41.06 17.55 -17.83
C GLU A 2 -40.96 16.53 -16.69
N PHE A 3 -39.82 15.85 -16.59
CA PHE A 3 -39.14 15.74 -15.31
C PHE A 3 -37.65 15.95 -15.54
N ALA A 4 -37.15 17.03 -14.94
CA ALA A 4 -35.77 17.46 -14.95
C ALA A 4 -34.94 16.73 -13.87
N ALA A 5 -33.65 16.59 -14.20
CA ALA A 5 -32.46 16.71 -13.34
C ALA A 5 -32.35 15.84 -12.06
N SER A 6 -31.29 15.02 -12.03
CA SER A 6 -30.22 15.25 -11.08
C SER A 6 -28.92 14.60 -11.54
N ALA A 7 -27.95 15.43 -11.92
CA ALA A 7 -26.57 15.02 -12.01
C ALA A 7 -26.05 14.79 -10.59
N LYS A 8 -25.81 13.54 -10.22
CA LYS A 8 -24.87 13.22 -9.15
C LYS A 8 -23.64 12.66 -9.83
N ALA A 9 -22.51 13.35 -9.67
CA ALA A 9 -21.21 12.85 -10.07
C ALA A 9 -20.97 11.51 -9.36
N GLY A 10 -21.37 10.43 -10.00
CA GLY A 10 -20.95 9.09 -9.65
C GLY A 10 -19.50 8.99 -10.05
N SER A 11 -18.61 9.08 -9.07
CA SER A 11 -17.28 8.52 -9.20
C SER A 11 -17.43 7.14 -9.84
N LEU A 12 -16.73 6.92 -10.95
CA LEU A 12 -16.51 5.58 -11.48
C LEU A 12 -16.08 4.68 -10.31
N PRO A 13 -16.48 3.40 -10.27
CA PRO A 13 -15.84 2.47 -9.37
C PRO A 13 -14.35 2.47 -9.73
N SER A 14 -13.55 3.09 -8.88
CA SER A 14 -12.10 2.97 -8.91
C SER A 14 -11.82 1.48 -8.77
N GLY A 15 -11.39 0.81 -9.86
CA GLY A 15 -10.95 -0.59 -9.82
C GLY A 15 -9.78 -0.85 -8.87
N LEU A 16 -9.34 0.18 -8.14
CA LEU A 16 -8.34 0.18 -7.09
C LEU A 16 -8.89 -0.25 -5.71
N ASP A 17 -10.21 -0.30 -5.49
CA ASP A 17 -10.79 -0.76 -4.22
C ASP A 17 -11.13 -2.27 -4.21
N ALA A 18 -10.89 -2.96 -5.33
CA ALA A 18 -11.13 -4.41 -5.41
C ALA A 18 -10.08 -5.17 -4.57
N PRO A 19 -10.50 -6.23 -3.85
CA PRO A 19 -9.55 -7.06 -3.12
C PRO A 19 -8.55 -7.70 -4.10
N LEU A 20 -7.31 -7.82 -3.63
CA LEU A 20 -6.23 -8.45 -4.37
C LEU A 20 -6.54 -9.94 -4.59
N ALA A 21 -6.20 -10.47 -5.77
CA ALA A 21 -6.39 -11.90 -6.06
C ALA A 21 -5.61 -12.80 -5.07
N GLU A 22 -6.17 -13.95 -4.72
CA GLU A 22 -5.59 -14.85 -3.71
C GLU A 22 -4.19 -15.34 -4.08
N GLU A 23 -3.91 -15.54 -5.38
CA GLU A 23 -2.59 -15.92 -5.87
C GLU A 23 -1.55 -14.84 -5.58
N LEU A 24 -1.94 -13.57 -5.68
CA LEU A 24 -1.07 -12.43 -5.40
C LEU A 24 -0.88 -12.24 -3.90
N GLU A 25 -1.93 -12.43 -3.09
CA GLU A 25 -1.83 -12.46 -1.63
C GLU A 25 -0.92 -13.60 -1.14
N ALA A 26 -0.98 -14.77 -1.78
CA ALA A 26 -0.15 -15.92 -1.47
C ALA A 26 1.34 -15.64 -1.69
N ILE A 27 1.70 -14.90 -2.76
CA ILE A 27 3.08 -14.45 -3.00
C ILE A 27 3.56 -13.58 -1.83
N ILE A 28 2.76 -12.61 -1.39
CA ILE A 28 3.13 -11.73 -0.27
C ILE A 28 3.33 -12.56 1.01
N ARG A 29 2.43 -13.50 1.30
CA ARG A 29 2.55 -14.41 2.46
C ARG A 29 3.77 -15.31 2.39
N GLU A 30 4.11 -15.81 1.20
CA GLU A 30 5.30 -16.64 1.01
C GLU A 30 6.59 -15.86 1.30
N VAL A 31 6.71 -14.66 0.72
CA VAL A 31 7.89 -13.80 0.94
C VAL A 31 7.97 -13.35 2.40
N ALA A 32 6.84 -13.04 3.03
CA ALA A 32 6.78 -12.73 4.48
C ALA A 32 7.34 -13.88 5.33
N ARG A 33 6.97 -15.13 5.00
CA ARG A 33 7.35 -16.32 5.76
C ARG A 33 8.82 -16.73 5.52
N THR A 34 9.30 -16.60 4.29
CA THR A 34 10.58 -17.20 3.87
C THR A 34 11.70 -16.20 3.65
N GLY A 35 11.37 -14.94 3.38
CA GLY A 35 12.31 -13.93 2.87
C GLY A 35 12.84 -14.20 1.45
N ALA A 36 12.43 -15.31 0.82
CA ALA A 36 12.93 -15.70 -0.49
C ALA A 36 12.24 -14.92 -1.61
N THR A 37 13.02 -14.29 -2.49
CA THR A 37 12.52 -13.51 -3.63
C THR A 37 13.06 -13.98 -4.98
N ASN A 38 13.90 -15.02 -4.99
CA ASN A 38 14.54 -15.58 -6.19
C ASN A 38 13.56 -16.15 -7.24
N GLY A 39 12.32 -16.46 -6.85
CA GLY A 39 11.25 -16.86 -7.78
C GLY A 39 10.52 -15.71 -8.47
N TYR A 40 10.78 -14.45 -8.07
CA TYR A 40 9.99 -13.29 -8.48
C TYR A 40 10.89 -12.17 -8.99
N SER A 41 10.53 -11.57 -10.14
CA SER A 41 11.17 -10.32 -10.55
C SER A 41 10.89 -9.23 -9.51
N TRP A 42 11.93 -8.50 -9.09
CA TRP A 42 11.76 -7.36 -8.17
C TRP A 42 10.79 -6.32 -8.72
N ASP A 43 10.79 -6.09 -10.03
CA ASP A 43 9.86 -5.16 -10.68
C ASP A 43 8.40 -5.57 -10.55
N ALA A 44 8.11 -6.85 -10.66
CA ALA A 44 6.76 -7.38 -10.46
C ALA A 44 6.38 -7.31 -8.97
N LEU A 45 7.30 -7.73 -8.09
CA LEU A 45 7.06 -7.76 -6.66
C LEU A 45 6.81 -6.36 -6.09
N ARG A 46 7.63 -5.35 -6.43
CA ARG A 46 7.45 -3.99 -5.92
C ARG A 46 6.16 -3.32 -6.38
N ARG A 47 5.67 -3.64 -7.59
CA ARG A 47 4.36 -3.19 -8.09
C ARG A 47 3.23 -3.83 -7.31
N LEU A 48 3.33 -5.14 -7.05
CA LEU A 48 2.38 -5.87 -6.22
C LEU A 48 2.33 -5.28 -4.79
N LEU A 49 3.49 -5.05 -4.16
CA LEU A 49 3.57 -4.48 -2.83
C LEU A 49 3.00 -3.05 -2.79
N ALA A 50 3.30 -2.21 -3.78
CA ALA A 50 2.73 -0.86 -3.88
C ALA A 50 1.20 -0.89 -3.94
N HIS A 51 0.62 -1.76 -4.77
CA HIS A 51 -0.83 -1.89 -4.86
C HIS A 51 -1.45 -2.41 -3.56
N LYS A 52 -0.84 -3.41 -2.92
CA LYS A 52 -1.29 -3.90 -1.61
C LYS A 52 -1.20 -2.81 -0.53
N MET A 53 -0.19 -1.95 -0.58
CA MET A 53 -0.04 -0.82 0.34
C MET A 53 -1.18 0.18 0.18
N GLU A 54 -1.59 0.51 -1.05
CA GLU A 54 -2.74 1.41 -1.31
C GLU A 54 -4.02 0.87 -0.67
N LEU A 55 -4.34 -0.41 -0.93
CA LEU A 55 -5.51 -1.09 -0.38
C LEU A 55 -5.51 -1.05 1.15
N VAL A 56 -4.43 -1.51 1.76
CA VAL A 56 -4.34 -1.66 3.22
C VAL A 56 -4.30 -0.32 3.94
N LEU A 57 -3.56 0.66 3.41
CA LEU A 57 -3.51 2.00 4.00
C LEU A 57 -4.87 2.71 3.86
N GLY A 58 -5.56 2.52 2.74
CA GLY A 58 -6.94 2.98 2.56
C GLY A 58 -7.88 2.38 3.61
N ASP A 59 -7.82 1.07 3.85
CA ASP A 59 -8.61 0.39 4.88
C ASP A 59 -8.29 0.91 6.30
N PHE A 60 -7.01 1.08 6.62
CA PHE A 60 -6.59 1.67 7.89
C PHE A 60 -7.15 3.06 8.08
N TRP A 61 -7.03 3.93 7.07
CA TRP A 61 -7.52 5.29 7.13
C TRP A 61 -9.04 5.37 7.28
N ARG A 62 -9.78 4.51 6.56
CA ARG A 62 -11.24 4.39 6.70
C ARG A 62 -11.67 4.02 8.11
N ASP A 63 -10.96 3.08 8.75
CA ASP A 63 -11.31 2.61 10.08
C ASP A 63 -10.80 3.52 11.21
N VAL A 64 -9.58 4.06 11.07
CA VAL A 64 -8.85 4.78 12.12
C VAL A 64 -8.13 6.01 11.53
N PRO A 65 -8.83 7.11 11.24
CA PRO A 65 -8.23 8.31 10.66
C PRO A 65 -7.48 9.17 11.72
N ASP A 66 -6.40 8.64 12.29
CA ASP A 66 -5.67 9.22 13.42
C ASP A 66 -4.42 10.04 13.04
N LEU A 67 -4.33 10.48 11.79
CA LEU A 67 -3.27 11.35 11.27
C LEU A 67 -3.84 12.74 10.95
N GLN A 68 -3.08 13.78 11.26
CA GLN A 68 -3.47 15.15 10.95
C GLN A 68 -3.04 15.48 9.52
N LEU A 69 -3.99 15.82 8.66
CA LEU A 69 -3.75 16.25 7.28
C LEU A 69 -3.79 17.77 7.19
N GLN A 70 -3.05 18.36 6.25
CA GLN A 70 -3.19 19.78 5.95
C GLN A 70 -4.55 20.06 5.30
N GLU A 71 -5.04 21.30 5.44
CA GLU A 71 -6.33 21.69 4.88
C GLU A 71 -6.33 21.52 3.35
N GLY A 72 -7.35 20.81 2.84
CA GLY A 72 -7.48 20.51 1.41
C GLY A 72 -6.69 19.29 0.91
N GLU A 73 -5.88 18.66 1.75
CA GLU A 73 -5.16 17.44 1.38
C GLU A 73 -5.96 16.16 1.67
N SER A 74 -5.68 15.11 0.90
CA SER A 74 -6.23 13.76 1.11
C SER A 74 -5.14 12.81 1.61
N PHE A 75 -5.52 11.82 2.40
CA PHE A 75 -4.57 10.84 2.94
C PHE A 75 -3.79 10.11 1.84
N GLU A 76 -4.45 9.83 0.72
CA GLU A 76 -3.86 9.21 -0.46
C GLU A 76 -2.71 10.07 -0.99
N ARG A 77 -2.94 11.37 -1.18
CA ARG A 77 -1.94 12.30 -1.74
C ARG A 77 -0.81 12.61 -0.76
N SER A 78 -1.12 12.78 0.54
CA SER A 78 -0.12 13.18 1.54
C SER A 78 0.73 12.03 2.06
N ALA A 79 0.20 10.79 2.06
CA ALA A 79 0.85 9.66 2.71
C ALA A 79 1.07 8.45 1.81
N VAL A 80 0.06 8.03 1.04
CA VAL A 80 0.12 6.78 0.26
C VAL A 80 0.95 6.96 -1.01
N GLU A 81 0.61 7.94 -1.85
CA GLU A 81 1.30 8.19 -3.13
C GLU A 81 2.82 8.43 -2.97
N PRO A 82 3.32 9.24 -2.00
CA PRO A 82 4.75 9.45 -1.84
C PRO A 82 5.48 8.15 -1.43
N LEU A 83 4.84 7.33 -0.61
CA LEU A 83 5.40 6.08 -0.12
C LEU A 83 5.46 5.01 -1.22
N THR A 84 4.37 4.84 -1.98
CA THR A 84 4.36 3.89 -3.11
C THR A 84 5.28 4.36 -4.22
N ARG A 85 5.34 5.66 -4.52
CA ARG A 85 6.32 6.24 -5.45
C ARG A 85 7.74 5.93 -5.03
N SER A 86 8.09 6.11 -3.75
CA SER A 86 9.43 5.80 -3.23
C SER A 86 9.82 4.33 -3.45
N LEU A 87 8.87 3.40 -3.26
CA LEU A 87 9.07 1.98 -3.52
C LEU A 87 9.26 1.68 -5.03
N LEU A 88 8.47 2.33 -5.88
CA LEU A 88 8.49 2.13 -7.33
C LEU A 88 9.70 2.80 -8.03
N GLU A 89 10.26 3.86 -7.46
CA GLU A 89 11.43 4.55 -8.00
C GLU A 89 12.75 3.87 -7.63
N LEU A 90 12.73 2.92 -6.69
CA LEU A 90 13.91 2.22 -6.19
C LEU A 90 14.55 1.33 -7.28
N ARG A 91 15.56 1.86 -7.98
CA ARG A 91 16.32 1.13 -9.02
C ARG A 91 17.34 0.20 -8.39
N ARG A 92 17.04 -1.10 -8.34
CA ARG A 92 17.92 -2.15 -7.81
C ARG A 92 17.78 -3.42 -8.65
N ASP A 93 18.86 -4.18 -8.78
CA ASP A 93 18.89 -5.46 -9.52
C ASP A 93 18.12 -6.59 -8.81
N GLY A 94 17.68 -6.35 -7.57
CA GLY A 94 16.92 -7.29 -6.77
C GLY A 94 16.19 -6.63 -5.61
N ALA A 95 15.40 -7.42 -4.90
CA ALA A 95 14.63 -6.96 -3.75
C ALA A 95 15.57 -6.52 -2.60
N PRO A 96 15.24 -5.44 -1.87
CA PRO A 96 16.04 -4.98 -0.74
C PRO A 96 15.95 -5.96 0.43
N PHE A 97 16.90 -5.90 1.37
CA PHE A 97 16.90 -6.76 2.56
C PHE A 97 15.65 -6.57 3.45
N THR A 98 14.93 -5.44 3.33
CA THR A 98 13.69 -5.18 4.05
C THR A 98 12.45 -5.77 3.40
N VAL A 99 12.56 -6.43 2.23
CA VAL A 99 11.40 -6.95 1.48
C VAL A 99 10.57 -7.93 2.29
N GLN A 100 11.22 -8.80 3.07
CA GLN A 100 10.53 -9.71 3.98
C GLN A 100 9.69 -8.93 4.98
N ARG A 101 10.26 -7.89 5.60
CA ARG A 101 9.56 -7.04 6.58
C ARG A 101 8.39 -6.28 5.96
N MET A 102 8.54 -5.80 4.73
CA MET A 102 7.43 -5.17 3.99
C MET A 102 6.29 -6.19 3.80
N CYS A 103 6.61 -7.42 3.39
CA CYS A 103 5.62 -8.46 3.17
C CYS A 103 4.93 -8.90 4.47
N GLU A 104 5.65 -9.00 5.59
CA GLU A 104 5.06 -9.29 6.92
C GLU A 104 4.00 -8.24 7.28
N LEU A 105 4.33 -6.95 7.13
CA LEU A 105 3.42 -5.85 7.43
C LEU A 105 2.18 -5.86 6.53
N LEU A 106 2.32 -6.28 5.28
CA LEU A 106 1.23 -6.28 4.28
C LEU A 106 0.38 -7.55 4.33
N ALA A 107 0.96 -8.68 4.71
CA ALA A 107 0.25 -9.93 4.91
C ALA A 107 -0.62 -9.91 6.18
N GLU A 108 -0.16 -9.26 7.25
CA GLU A 108 -0.90 -9.17 8.52
C GLU A 108 -0.98 -7.72 9.03
N PRO A 109 -1.70 -6.83 8.32
CA PRO A 109 -1.69 -5.40 8.60
C PRO A 109 -2.18 -5.02 10.00
N ARG A 110 -3.18 -5.75 10.49
CA ARG A 110 -3.82 -5.52 11.80
C ARG A 110 -3.23 -6.37 12.93
N GLY A 111 -2.21 -7.18 12.66
CA GLY A 111 -1.60 -8.06 13.68
C GLY A 111 -0.97 -7.26 14.82
N VAL A 112 -0.13 -6.28 14.48
CA VAL A 112 0.61 -5.47 15.47
C VAL A 112 0.02 -4.07 15.65
N TYR A 113 -0.50 -3.46 14.57
CA TYR A 113 -0.89 -2.05 14.56
C TYR A 113 -2.41 -1.89 14.50
N LYS A 114 -2.92 -0.99 15.33
CA LYS A 114 -4.35 -0.59 15.37
C LYS A 114 -4.55 0.90 15.02
N SER A 115 -3.48 1.58 14.63
CA SER A 115 -3.42 3.03 14.38
C SER A 115 -2.86 3.23 12.98
N THR A 116 -3.53 4.06 12.17
CA THR A 116 -3.09 4.37 10.81
C THR A 116 -1.74 5.07 10.83
N ARG A 117 -1.56 6.05 11.73
CA ARG A 117 -0.29 6.74 11.93
C ARG A 117 0.85 5.77 12.23
N LYS A 118 0.66 4.83 13.17
CA LYS A 118 1.71 3.86 13.54
C LYS A 118 2.00 2.86 12.43
N TYR A 119 0.96 2.38 11.74
CA TYR A 119 1.11 1.44 10.64
C TYR A 119 1.82 2.08 9.44
N LEU A 120 1.40 3.29 9.04
CA LEU A 120 2.06 4.10 8.01
C LEU A 120 3.54 4.31 8.34
N TYR A 121 3.86 4.70 9.58
CA TYR A 121 5.24 4.88 10.01
C TYR A 121 6.06 3.59 9.87
N ALA A 122 5.51 2.44 10.27
CA ALA A 122 6.18 1.15 10.13
C ALA A 122 6.49 0.81 8.66
N LEU A 123 5.54 1.04 7.75
CA LEU A 123 5.74 0.85 6.31
C LEU A 123 6.77 1.84 5.75
N GLN A 124 6.69 3.12 6.13
CA GLN A 124 7.69 4.13 5.74
C GLN A 124 9.10 3.72 6.14
N ARG A 125 9.29 3.21 7.36
CA ARG A 125 10.61 2.70 7.79
C ARG A 125 11.06 1.50 6.95
N ALA A 126 10.16 0.58 6.63
CA ALA A 126 10.51 -0.60 5.83
C ALA A 126 10.90 -0.24 4.38
N VAL A 127 10.24 0.77 3.78
CA VAL A 127 10.53 1.26 2.43
C VAL A 127 11.77 2.17 2.42
N LEU A 128 11.82 3.19 3.28
CA LEU A 128 12.84 4.26 3.19
C LEU A 128 14.21 3.87 3.75
N VAL A 129 14.31 2.85 4.61
CA VAL A 129 15.62 2.30 5.04
C VAL A 129 16.44 1.79 3.84
N THR A 130 15.79 1.55 2.70
CA THR A 130 16.43 1.06 1.47
C THR A 130 16.98 2.15 0.55
N SER A 131 16.71 3.43 0.85
CA SER A 131 17.12 4.58 0.03
C SER A 131 18.48 5.18 0.39
N THR A 132 19.15 4.69 1.44
CA THR A 132 20.42 5.23 1.97
C THR A 132 21.67 4.37 1.67
N GLU A 133 21.64 3.51 0.66
CA GLU A 133 22.83 2.77 0.20
C GLU A 133 23.40 3.30 -1.10
#